data_AF-A0A2A9DNC2-F1
#
_entry.id   AF-A0A2A9DNC2-F1
#
_cell.length_a   1.000
_cell.length_b   1.000
_cell.length_c   1.000
_cell.angle_alpha   90.00
_cell.angle_beta   90.00
_cell.angle_gamma   90.00
#
_symmetry.space_group_name_H-M   'P 1'
#
loop_
_entity.id
_entity.type
_entity.pdbx_description
1 polymer ?
#
loop_
_entity_poly.entity_id
_entity_poly.type
_entity_poly.pdbx_seq_one_letter_code
_entity_poly.pdbx_strand_id
1 'polypeptide(L)'
;MARANTVCAVPGCPRPTHARGFCREHSALSDKHQRETVPTKILGARSQEKRRRADAVEQWRQRFGNICPGYGRPPHPATDLTAQHSHALVLGGDADQPLTVLCRSCNSRHGLESRNRQRDRRLVGVGETP
;
A
#
# COMPACT_ATOMS: atom_id res chain seq x y z
N MET A 1 9.26 24.79 -1.52
CA MET A 1 9.92 23.52 -1.13
C MET A 1 9.90 23.40 0.38
N ALA A 2 9.28 22.34 0.94
CA ALA A 2 9.15 22.16 2.38
C ALA A 2 10.53 22.01 3.04
N ARG A 3 10.81 22.80 4.08
CA ARG A 3 12.01 22.64 4.90
C ARG A 3 11.88 21.29 5.61
N ALA A 4 12.73 20.32 5.27
CA ALA A 4 12.82 19.09 6.05
C ALA A 4 13.14 19.51 7.50
N ASN A 5 12.31 19.11 8.47
CA ASN A 5 12.55 19.42 9.87
C ASN A 5 13.99 19.04 10.21
N THR A 6 14.83 20.00 10.60
CA THR A 6 16.24 19.75 10.88
C THR A 6 16.43 19.07 12.22
N VAL A 7 15.41 19.06 13.09
CA VAL A 7 15.45 18.50 14.43
C VAL A 7 14.45 17.35 14.54
N CYS A 8 14.78 16.33 15.31
CA CYS A 8 13.92 15.18 15.57
C CYS A 8 12.51 15.61 16.00
N ALA A 9 11.48 14.95 15.47
CA ALA A 9 10.08 15.20 15.83
C ALA A 9 9.72 14.76 17.27
N VAL A 10 10.61 14.05 17.97
CA VAL A 10 10.39 13.68 19.37
C VAL A 10 10.61 14.90 20.26
N PRO A 11 9.61 15.32 21.07
CA PRO A 11 9.75 16.43 22.00
C PRO A 11 10.99 16.29 22.89
N GLY A 12 11.81 17.34 22.95
CA GLY A 12 13.04 17.36 23.77
C GLY A 12 14.25 16.66 23.17
N CYS A 13 14.16 16.14 21.93
CA CYS A 13 15.33 15.56 21.26
C CYS A 13 16.01 16.59 20.34
N PRO A 14 17.22 17.08 20.68
CA PRO A 14 17.93 18.09 19.86
C PRO A 14 18.65 17.49 18.64
N ARG A 15 18.55 16.17 18.43
CA ARG A 15 19.31 15.47 17.39
C ARG A 15 18.76 15.76 15.99
N PRO A 16 19.61 15.77 14.95
CA PRO A 16 19.15 16.01 13.60
C PRO A 16 18.29 14.87 13.07
N THR A 17 17.37 15.21 12.16
CA THR A 17 16.56 14.19 11.49
C THR A 17 17.40 13.34 10.54
N HIS A 18 17.02 12.07 10.43
CA HIS A 18 17.65 11.09 9.55
C HIS A 18 16.64 10.54 8.56
N ALA A 19 15.56 9.94 9.04
CA ALA A 19 14.50 9.38 8.21
C ALA A 19 13.14 9.62 8.86
N ARG A 20 12.13 9.90 8.03
CA ARG A 20 10.72 10.08 8.48
C ARG A 20 10.55 11.13 9.59
N GLY A 21 11.42 12.13 9.67
CA GLY A 21 11.38 13.19 10.69
C GLY A 21 11.97 12.79 12.06
N PHE A 22 12.59 11.63 12.19
CA PHE A 22 13.21 11.16 13.44
C PHE A 22 14.74 11.11 13.31
N CYS A 23 15.45 11.30 14.42
CA CYS A 23 16.87 11.01 14.50
C CYS A 23 17.12 9.49 14.36
N ARG A 24 18.37 9.05 14.15
CA ARG A 24 18.69 7.62 13.95
C ARG A 24 18.15 6.71 15.05
N GLU A 25 18.28 7.13 16.30
CA GLU A 25 17.83 6.38 17.47
C GLU A 25 16.30 6.28 17.54
N HIS A 26 15.60 7.41 17.45
CA HIS A 26 14.13 7.42 17.46
C HIS A 26 13.54 6.77 16.21
N SER A 27 14.22 6.83 15.07
CA SER A 27 13.83 6.08 13.87
C SER A 27 13.98 4.57 14.09
N ALA A 28 15.03 4.11 14.78
CA ALA A 28 15.22 2.71 15.12
C ALA A 28 14.19 2.22 16.15
N LEU A 29 13.88 3.03 17.16
CA LEU A 29 12.83 2.72 18.15
C LEU A 29 11.45 2.65 17.50
N SER A 30 11.13 3.59 16.61
CA SER A 30 9.88 3.58 15.83
C SER A 30 9.79 2.35 14.92
N ASP A 31 10.88 1.98 14.25
CA ASP A 31 10.92 0.76 13.41
C ASP A 31 10.79 -0.52 14.26
N LYS A 32 11.45 -0.58 15.42
CA LYS A 32 11.32 -1.68 16.38
C LYS A 32 9.87 -1.81 16.85
N HIS A 33 9.27 -0.71 17.31
CA HIS A 33 7.88 -0.68 17.72
C HIS A 33 6.95 -1.14 16.59
N GLN A 34 7.14 -0.66 15.35
CA GLN A 34 6.36 -1.12 14.19
C GLN A 34 6.51 -2.62 13.92
N ARG A 35 7.69 -3.21 14.14
CA ARG A 35 7.89 -4.66 14.00
C ARG A 35 7.17 -5.45 15.09
N GLU A 36 7.08 -4.88 16.29
CA GLU A 36 6.49 -5.51 17.48
C GLU A 36 4.97 -5.31 17.58
N THR A 37 4.40 -4.27 16.99
CA THR A 37 2.96 -3.94 17.15
C THR A 37 2.12 -4.11 15.90
N VAL A 38 2.72 -4.10 14.71
CA VAL A 38 1.95 -4.25 13.47
C VAL A 38 1.76 -5.75 13.17
N PRO A 39 0.52 -6.30 13.16
CA PRO A 39 0.27 -7.73 12.98
C PRO A 39 0.91 -8.29 11.69
N THR A 40 0.93 -7.49 10.62
CA THR A 40 1.57 -7.87 9.34
C THR A 40 3.09 -7.99 9.40
N LYS A 41 3.74 -7.39 10.40
CA LYS A 41 5.19 -7.45 10.65
C LYS A 41 5.57 -8.55 11.63
N ILE A 42 4.76 -8.76 12.67
CA ILE A 42 4.97 -9.79 13.70
C ILE A 42 4.82 -11.19 13.13
N LEU A 43 3.75 -11.44 12.34
CA LEU A 43 3.36 -12.79 11.94
C LEU A 43 4.08 -13.32 10.69
N GLY A 44 5.09 -12.62 10.16
CA GLY A 44 5.67 -12.97 8.85
C GLY A 44 4.68 -12.93 7.69
N ALA A 45 3.46 -12.42 7.92
CA ALA A 45 2.39 -12.30 6.95
C ALA A 45 2.82 -11.49 5.73
N ARG A 46 3.75 -10.54 5.90
CA ARG A 46 4.39 -9.81 4.78
C ARG A 46 5.13 -10.73 3.79
N SER A 47 5.79 -11.77 4.27
CA SER A 47 6.51 -12.73 3.42
C SER A 47 5.56 -13.71 2.74
N GLN A 48 4.52 -14.17 3.47
CA GLN A 48 3.48 -15.01 2.91
C GLN A 48 2.65 -14.28 1.84
N GLU A 49 2.24 -13.04 2.12
CA GLU A 49 1.55 -12.15 1.17
C GLU A 49 2.42 -11.86 -0.06
N LYS A 50 3.72 -11.61 0.13
CA LYS A 50 4.64 -11.43 -1.00
C LYS A 50 4.66 -12.68 -1.89
N ARG A 51 4.68 -13.88 -1.30
CA ARG A 51 4.63 -15.15 -2.03
C ARG A 51 3.28 -15.31 -2.75
N ARG A 52 2.16 -15.12 -2.04
CA ARG A 52 0.80 -15.19 -2.61
C ARG A 52 0.63 -14.29 -3.84
N ARG A 53 1.16 -13.07 -3.78
CA ARG A 53 1.15 -12.14 -4.93
C ARG A 53 2.04 -12.59 -6.08
N ALA A 54 3.21 -13.16 -5.79
CA ALA A 54 4.07 -13.72 -6.82
C ALA A 54 3.40 -14.92 -7.50
N ASP A 55 2.82 -15.84 -6.73
CA ASP A 55 2.05 -16.98 -7.23
C ASP A 55 0.87 -16.53 -8.11
N ALA A 56 0.13 -15.51 -7.70
CA ALA A 56 -0.97 -14.97 -8.51
C ALA A 56 -0.50 -14.41 -9.86
N VAL A 57 0.63 -13.69 -9.88
CA VAL A 57 1.23 -13.19 -11.14
C VAL A 57 1.72 -14.34 -12.01
N GLU A 58 2.34 -15.35 -11.41
CA GLU A 58 2.86 -16.51 -12.13
C GLU A 58 1.73 -17.35 -12.75
N GLN A 59 0.68 -17.66 -11.98
CA GLN A 59 -0.51 -18.35 -12.48
C GLN A 59 -1.18 -17.58 -13.63
N TRP A 60 -1.24 -16.25 -13.52
CA TRP A 60 -1.76 -15.42 -14.59
C TRP A 60 -0.90 -15.51 -15.85
N ARG A 61 0.42 -15.44 -15.71
CA ARG A 61 1.36 -15.57 -16.84
C ARG A 61 1.24 -16.93 -17.52
N GLN A 62 1.05 -18.00 -16.76
CA GLN A 62 0.84 -19.34 -17.33
C GLN A 62 -0.45 -19.44 -18.15
N ARG A 63 -1.52 -18.75 -17.72
CA ARG A 63 -2.82 -18.82 -18.38
C ARG A 63 -3.00 -17.85 -19.55
N PHE A 64 -2.50 -16.63 -19.42
CA PHE A 64 -2.76 -15.53 -20.36
C PHE A 64 -1.49 -14.90 -20.93
N GLY A 65 -0.31 -15.35 -20.50
CA GLY A 65 0.97 -14.73 -20.86
C GLY A 65 1.18 -13.36 -20.21
N ASN A 66 2.06 -12.57 -20.81
CA ASN A 66 2.36 -11.20 -20.37
C ASN A 66 1.30 -10.21 -20.87
N ILE A 67 0.03 -10.48 -20.59
CA ILE A 67 -1.11 -9.62 -20.93
C ILE A 67 -1.68 -9.05 -19.64
N CYS A 68 -1.81 -7.72 -19.57
CA CYS A 68 -2.58 -7.06 -18.54
C CYS A 68 -4.04 -6.96 -18.99
N PRO A 69 -5.04 -7.29 -18.13
CA PRO A 69 -6.45 -7.16 -18.49
C PRO A 69 -6.88 -5.69 -18.66
N GLY A 70 -6.09 -4.76 -18.13
CA GLY A 70 -6.37 -3.33 -18.19
C GLY A 70 -7.32 -2.88 -17.08
N TYR A 71 -7.08 -1.67 -16.57
CA TYR A 71 -7.97 -1.02 -15.62
C TYR A 71 -8.43 0.30 -16.20
N GLY A 72 -9.67 0.45 -16.66
CA GLY A 72 -10.12 1.66 -17.37
C GLY A 72 -9.40 1.87 -18.72
N ARG A 73 -9.01 0.76 -19.37
CA ARG A 73 -8.48 0.67 -20.74
C ARG A 73 -8.53 -0.79 -21.21
N PRO A 74 -8.48 -1.09 -22.51
CA PRO A 74 -8.52 -2.47 -22.99
C PRO A 74 -7.30 -3.32 -22.58
N PRO A 75 -7.41 -4.65 -22.66
CA PRO A 75 -6.30 -5.57 -22.44
C PRO A 75 -5.12 -5.27 -23.36
N HIS A 76 -3.90 -5.41 -22.84
CA HIS A 76 -2.68 -5.02 -23.55
C HIS A 76 -1.46 -5.80 -23.04
N PRO A 77 -0.42 -5.99 -23.87
CA PRO A 77 0.82 -6.63 -23.42
C PRO A 77 1.54 -5.79 -22.36
N ALA A 78 2.00 -6.45 -21.31
CA ALA A 78 2.79 -5.87 -20.23
C ALA A 78 3.64 -6.95 -19.54
N THR A 79 4.94 -6.69 -19.39
CA THR A 79 5.88 -7.60 -18.74
C THR A 79 5.96 -7.39 -17.22
N ASP A 80 5.83 -6.14 -16.76
CA ASP A 80 5.79 -5.77 -15.33
C ASP A 80 4.37 -5.88 -14.76
N LEU A 81 3.94 -7.13 -14.56
CA LEU A 81 2.67 -7.49 -13.93
C LEU A 81 2.80 -7.51 -12.40
N THR A 82 1.74 -7.06 -11.74
CA THR A 82 1.63 -6.97 -10.29
C THR A 82 0.28 -7.50 -9.83
N ALA A 83 0.22 -8.06 -8.62
CA ALA A 83 -1.05 -8.48 -8.01
C ALA A 83 -1.49 -7.50 -6.92
N GLN A 84 -2.76 -7.13 -6.95
CA GLN A 84 -3.42 -6.26 -5.99
C GLN A 84 -4.75 -6.88 -5.54
N HIS A 85 -5.25 -6.51 -4.37
CA HIS A 85 -6.59 -6.89 -3.95
C HIS A 85 -7.64 -6.20 -4.83
N SER A 86 -8.66 -6.95 -5.25
CA SER A 86 -9.81 -6.45 -6.02
C SER A 86 -10.70 -5.51 -5.22
N HIS A 87 -10.77 -5.68 -3.90
CA HIS A 87 -11.50 -4.78 -2.99
C HIS A 87 -10.53 -4.14 -2.00
N ALA A 88 -10.67 -2.81 -1.82
CA ALA A 88 -9.87 -2.10 -0.83
C ALA A 88 -10.16 -2.69 0.56
N LEU A 89 -9.11 -3.22 1.21
CA LEU A 89 -9.10 -3.65 2.62
C LEU A 89 -9.69 -2.59 3.59
N VAL A 90 -9.85 -1.36 3.12
CA VAL A 90 -10.42 -0.21 3.83
C VAL A 90 -11.94 -0.33 4.07
N LEU A 91 -12.65 -1.22 3.35
CA LEU A 91 -14.09 -1.48 3.58
C LEU A 91 -14.36 -2.69 4.49
N GLY A 92 -13.36 -3.17 5.24
CA GLY A 92 -13.51 -4.40 6.04
C GLY A 92 -13.47 -5.68 5.21
N GLY A 93 -12.85 -5.61 4.02
CA GLY A 93 -12.65 -6.78 3.16
C GLY A 93 -11.64 -7.75 3.78
N ASP A 94 -11.98 -9.04 3.75
CA ASP A 94 -11.19 -10.13 4.29
C ASP A 94 -9.77 -10.20 3.67
N ALA A 95 -8.77 -10.63 4.44
CA ALA A 95 -7.41 -10.78 3.93
C ALA A 95 -7.32 -11.85 2.82
N ASP A 96 -8.33 -12.72 2.69
CA ASP A 96 -8.37 -13.77 1.67
C ASP A 96 -8.98 -13.34 0.32
N GLN A 97 -9.41 -12.09 0.16
CA GLN A 97 -10.02 -11.65 -1.11
C GLN A 97 -9.15 -11.97 -2.35
N PRO A 98 -9.77 -12.36 -3.48
CA PRO A 98 -9.05 -12.76 -4.68
C PRO A 98 -8.21 -11.61 -5.23
N LEU A 99 -6.95 -11.95 -5.54
CA LEU A 99 -6.00 -11.01 -6.14
C LEU A 99 -6.32 -10.81 -7.62
N THR A 100 -6.32 -9.55 -8.05
CA THR A 100 -6.37 -9.16 -9.47
C THR A 100 -4.97 -8.84 -9.96
N VAL A 101 -4.61 -9.38 -11.13
CA VAL A 101 -3.32 -9.09 -11.78
C VAL A 101 -3.47 -7.91 -12.73
N LEU A 102 -2.65 -6.88 -12.54
CA LEU A 102 -2.58 -5.67 -13.37
C LEU A 102 -1.13 -5.26 -13.58
N CYS A 103 -0.83 -4.63 -14.72
CA CYS A 103 0.48 -3.99 -14.92
C CYS A 103 0.68 -2.85 -13.91
N ARG A 104 1.94 -2.52 -13.60
CA ARG A 104 2.29 -1.48 -12.62
C ARG A 104 1.57 -0.14 -12.87
N SER A 105 1.43 0.27 -14.12
CA SER A 105 0.73 1.51 -14.49
C SER A 105 -0.78 1.44 -14.20
N CYS A 106 -1.43 0.31 -14.54
CA CYS A 106 -2.85 0.12 -14.24
C CYS A 106 -3.11 -0.02 -12.74
N ASN A 107 -2.21 -0.68 -12.02
CA ASN A 107 -2.28 -0.80 -10.56
C ASN A 107 -2.15 0.55 -9.87
N SER A 108 -1.19 1.38 -10.30
CA SER A 108 -1.04 2.75 -9.79
C SER A 108 -2.32 3.57 -9.99
N ARG A 109 -2.94 3.49 -11.18
CA ARG A 109 -4.21 4.16 -11.48
C ARG A 109 -5.35 3.66 -10.59
N HIS A 110 -5.51 2.35 -10.44
CA HIS A 110 -6.52 1.75 -9.55
C HIS A 110 -6.33 2.18 -8.09
N GLY A 111 -5.09 2.21 -7.60
CA GLY A 111 -4.76 2.63 -6.23
C GLY A 111 -5.08 4.09 -5.97
N LEU A 112 -4.80 4.99 -6.92
CA LEU A 112 -5.16 6.40 -6.83
C LEU A 112 -6.69 6.60 -6.82
N GLU A 113 -7.41 5.89 -7.68
CA GLU A 113 -8.87 6.00 -7.76
C GLU A 113 -9.54 5.51 -6.47
N SER A 114 -9.09 4.38 -5.93
CA SER A 114 -9.57 3.83 -4.66
C SER A 114 -9.38 4.83 -3.50
N ARG A 115 -8.22 5.50 -3.44
CA ARG A 115 -7.91 6.51 -2.41
C ARG A 115 -8.74 7.79 -2.59
N ASN A 116 -8.93 8.25 -3.83
CA ASN A 116 -9.77 9.43 -4.10
C ASN A 116 -11.23 9.18 -3.71
N ARG A 117 -11.77 8.00 -4.03
CA ARG A 117 -13.14 7.60 -3.65
C ARG A 117 -13.34 7.55 -2.14
N GLN A 118 -12.31 7.13 -1.40
CA GLN A 118 -12.31 7.15 0.06
C GLN A 118 -12.29 8.59 0.63
N ARG A 119 -11.47 9.48 0.03
CA ARG A 119 -11.40 10.88 0.44
C ARG A 119 -12.74 11.58 0.22
N ASP A 120 -13.36 11.36 -0.93
CA ASP A 120 -14.66 11.91 -1.29
C ASP A 120 -15.74 11.49 -0.28
N ARG A 121 -15.88 10.18 0.01
CA ARG A 121 -16.84 9.67 1.02
C ARG A 121 -16.66 10.25 2.43
N ARG A 122 -15.43 10.56 2.84
CA ARG A 122 -15.18 11.22 4.13
C ARG A 122 -15.66 12.67 4.16
N LEU A 123 -15.70 13.35 3.01
CA LEU A 123 -16.18 14.72 2.91
C LEU A 123 -17.70 14.79 2.87
N VAL A 124 -18.38 13.78 2.30
CA VAL A 124 -19.85 13.71 2.28
C VAL A 124 -20.45 13.30 3.64
N GLY A 125 -19.66 12.73 4.56
CA GLY A 125 -20.14 12.26 5.87
C GLY A 125 -20.06 13.27 7.02
N VAL A 126 -19.80 14.56 6.75
CA VAL A 126 -19.64 15.61 7.79
C VAL A 126 -20.76 16.66 7.79
N GLY A 127 -21.83 16.45 7.01
CA GLY A 127 -22.96 17.36 7.00
C GLY A 127 -24.24 16.58 6.79
N GLU A 128 -24.87 16.16 7.90
CA GLU A 128 -26.31 15.95 8.07
C GLU A 128 -26.53 15.29 9.44
N THR A 129 -26.66 16.13 10.47
CA THR A 129 -27.38 15.77 11.70
C THR A 129 -28.46 16.84 11.89
N PRO A 130 -29.75 16.47 12.07
CA PRO A 130 -30.85 17.42 12.23
C PRO A 130 -30.76 18.24 13.51
#